data_AF-K2G112-F1
#
_entry.id   AF-K2G112-F1
#
_cell.length_a   1.000
_cell.length_b   1.000
_cell.length_c   1.000
_cell.angle_alpha   90.00
_cell.angle_beta   90.00
_cell.angle_gamma   90.00
#
_symmetry.space_group_name_H-M   'P 1'
#
loop_
_entity.id
_entity.type
_entity.pdbx_description
1 polymer ?
#
loop_
_entity_poly.entity_id
_entity_poly.type
_entity_poly.pdbx_seq_one_letter_code
_entity_poly.pdbx_strand_id
1 'polypeptide(L)'
;MTPSNYHDQFQQIVRAQPTLMRILHQLAQLHSEAYVAAGVLRHVIWAHLHDWEYEMNHTEVDVIFYDENKQARAIEQQLTDQLKDYFPDICWM
;
A
#
# COMPACT_ATOMS: atom_id res chain seq x y z
N MET A 1 -32.32 -0.80 -6.37
CA MET A 1 -30.87 -0.91 -6.15
C MET A 1 -30.22 0.14 -7.03
N THR A 2 -29.70 1.21 -6.44
CA THR A 2 -28.78 2.11 -7.14
C THR A 2 -27.60 1.29 -7.65
N PRO A 3 -27.08 1.53 -8.86
CA PRO A 3 -25.84 0.88 -9.28
C PRO A 3 -24.77 1.26 -8.25
N SER A 4 -24.28 0.27 -7.51
CA SER A 4 -23.16 0.49 -6.61
C SER A 4 -21.99 1.01 -7.43
N ASN A 5 -21.58 2.25 -7.17
CA ASN A 5 -20.33 2.74 -7.72
C ASN A 5 -19.19 2.07 -6.93
N TYR A 6 -18.81 0.86 -7.36
CA TYR A 6 -17.76 0.07 -6.71
C TYR A 6 -16.43 0.84 -6.64
N HIS A 7 -16.21 1.79 -7.55
CA HIS A 7 -15.04 2.66 -7.50
C HIS A 7 -15.06 3.58 -6.26
N ASP A 8 -16.19 4.25 -6.01
CA ASP A 8 -16.34 5.14 -4.84
C ASP A 8 -16.26 4.34 -3.54
N GLN A 9 -16.90 3.17 -3.51
CA GLN A 9 -16.85 2.26 -2.35
C GLN A 9 -15.42 1.79 -2.07
N PHE A 10 -14.70 1.35 -3.11
CA PHE A 10 -13.29 0.98 -3.00
C PHE A 10 -12.46 2.13 -2.44
N GLN A 11 -12.60 3.34 -3.01
CA GLN A 11 -11.86 4.49 -2.52
C GLN A 11 -12.20 4.85 -1.07
N GLN A 12 -13.48 4.74 -0.68
CA GLN A 12 -13.91 4.98 0.69
C GLN A 12 -13.29 3.99 1.67
N ILE A 13 -13.29 2.69 1.33
CA ILE A 13 -12.70 1.63 2.15
C ILE A 13 -11.20 1.84 2.29
N VAL A 14 -10.48 2.12 1.20
CA VAL A 14 -9.04 2.37 1.22
C VAL A 14 -8.69 3.61 2.04
N ARG A 15 -9.42 4.72 1.85
CA ARG A 15 -9.22 5.97 2.60
C ARG A 15 -9.53 5.83 4.10
N ALA A 16 -10.39 4.88 4.46
CA ALA A 16 -10.71 4.58 5.85
C ALA A 16 -9.62 3.78 6.58
N GLN A 17 -8.63 3.22 5.88
CA GLN A 17 -7.49 2.53 6.49
C GLN A 17 -6.33 3.51 6.74
N PRO A 18 -6.16 4.03 7.97
CA PRO A 18 -5.17 5.07 8.26
C PRO A 18 -3.72 4.66 7.97
N THR A 19 -3.32 3.42 8.27
CA THR A 19 -1.93 2.98 8.06
C THR A 19 -1.62 2.89 6.57
N LEU A 20 -2.52 2.33 5.77
CA LEU A 20 -2.38 2.28 4.31
C LEU A 20 -2.30 3.68 3.71
N MET A 21 -3.15 4.60 4.16
CA MET A 21 -3.10 5.98 3.68
C MET A 21 -1.79 6.67 4.05
N ARG A 22 -1.23 6.44 5.23
CA ARG A 22 0.10 6.97 5.59
C ARG A 22 1.19 6.41 4.68
N ILE A 23 1.16 5.09 4.40
CA ILE A 23 2.09 4.44 3.47
C ILE A 23 1.99 5.06 2.09
N LEU A 24 0.79 5.20 1.52
CA LEU A 24 0.58 5.76 0.19
C LEU A 24 1.10 7.20 0.09
N HIS A 25 0.84 8.04 1.09
CA HIS A 25 1.38 9.40 1.11
C HIS A 25 2.90 9.42 1.20
N GLN A 26 3.50 8.61 2.08
CA GLN A 26 4.95 8.57 2.23
C GLN A 26 5.62 8.05 0.96
N LEU A 27 5.10 6.97 0.37
CA LEU A 27 5.64 6.39 -0.86
C LEU A 27 5.61 7.40 -2.01
N ALA A 28 4.51 8.15 -2.15
CA ALA A 28 4.40 9.20 -3.17
C ALA A 28 5.44 10.33 -3.01
N GLN A 29 5.92 10.59 -1.78
CA GLN A 29 7.00 11.55 -1.52
C GLN A 29 8.39 10.95 -1.80
N LEU A 30 8.58 9.66 -1.55
CA LEU A 30 9.85 8.97 -1.77
C LEU A 30 10.10 8.67 -3.25
N HIS A 31 9.07 8.22 -3.97
CA HIS A 31 9.16 7.85 -5.38
C HIS A 31 7.78 7.94 -6.06
N SER A 32 7.59 8.95 -6.90
CA SER A 32 6.28 9.28 -7.49
C SER A 32 5.70 8.22 -8.44
N GLU A 33 6.54 7.35 -8.99
CA GLU A 33 6.14 6.26 -9.90
C GLU A 33 6.17 4.88 -9.20
N ALA A 34 6.25 4.86 -7.87
CA ALA A 34 6.11 3.64 -7.09
C ALA A 34 4.66 3.47 -6.60
N TYR A 35 4.20 2.23 -6.57
CA TYR A 35 2.83 1.87 -6.22
C TYR A 35 2.81 0.73 -5.22
N VAL A 36 1.84 0.76 -4.32
CA VAL A 36 1.52 -0.40 -3.49
C VAL A 36 0.79 -1.44 -4.33
N ALA A 37 1.23 -2.68 -4.29
CA ALA A 37 0.62 -3.77 -5.04
C ALA A 37 -0.75 -4.19 -4.48
N ALA A 38 -1.51 -4.95 -5.27
CA ALA A 38 -2.89 -5.29 -4.96
C ALA A 38 -3.08 -6.23 -3.74
N GLY A 39 -2.03 -6.90 -3.25
CA GLY A 39 -2.12 -7.87 -2.16
C GLY A 39 -2.73 -7.26 -0.89
N VAL A 40 -2.15 -6.17 -0.40
CA VAL A 40 -2.65 -5.47 0.79
C VAL A 40 -4.01 -4.82 0.57
N LEU A 41 -4.28 -4.30 -0.64
CA LEU A 41 -5.58 -3.72 -0.99
C LEU A 41 -6.69 -4.77 -0.88
N ARG A 42 -6.42 -5.99 -1.34
CA ARG A 42 -7.35 -7.11 -1.22
C ARG A 42 -7.64 -7.45 0.23
N HIS A 43 -6.64 -7.46 1.12
CA HIS A 43 -6.86 -7.72 2.54
C HIS A 43 -7.73 -6.65 3.20
N VAL A 44 -7.47 -5.37 2.92
CA VAL A 44 -8.26 -4.25 3.44
C VAL A 44 -9.72 -4.35 2.99
N ILE A 45 -9.96 -4.67 1.70
CA ILE A 45 -11.32 -4.85 1.19
C ILE A 45 -11.99 -6.07 1.84
N TRP A 46 -11.29 -7.20 1.92
CA TRP A 46 -11.86 -8.41 2.52
C TRP A 46 -12.24 -8.19 3.97
N ALA A 47 -11.38 -7.59 4.77
CA ALA A 47 -11.67 -7.29 6.16
C ALA A 47 -12.92 -6.40 6.28
N HIS A 48 -13.04 -5.38 5.44
CA HIS A 48 -14.23 -4.52 5.41
C HIS A 48 -15.50 -5.31 5.05
N LEU A 49 -15.46 -6.17 4.03
CA LEU A 49 -16.63 -6.96 3.60
C LEU A 49 -17.07 -8.01 4.62
N HIS A 50 -16.19 -8.38 5.55
CA HIS A 50 -16.44 -9.38 6.58
C HIS A 50 -16.59 -8.80 8.00
N ASP A 51 -16.62 -7.46 8.12
CA ASP A 51 -16.67 -6.75 9.41
C ASP A 51 -15.53 -7.16 10.37
N TRP A 52 -14.35 -7.42 9.81
CA TRP A 52 -13.16 -7.76 10.58
C TRP A 52 -12.30 -6.52 10.84
N GLU A 53 -11.77 -6.44 12.06
CA GLU A 53 -10.68 -5.52 12.34
C GLU A 53 -9.43 -5.98 11.59
N TYR A 54 -8.77 -5.05 10.90
CA TYR A 54 -7.56 -5.32 10.14
C TYR A 54 -6.45 -4.37 10.54
N GLU A 55 -5.54 -4.88 11.35
CA GLU A 55 -4.28 -4.23 11.67
C GLU A 55 -3.23 -4.57 10.62
N MET A 56 -2.49 -3.56 10.17
CA MET A 56 -1.46 -3.74 9.15
C MET A 56 -0.09 -4.14 9.73
N ASN A 57 0.07 -4.15 11.05
CA ASN A 57 1.32 -4.56 11.66
C ASN A 57 1.65 -6.00 11.26
N HIS A 58 2.91 -6.23 10.89
CA HIS A 58 3.47 -7.49 10.39
C HIS A 58 2.82 -8.00 9.10
N THR A 59 2.12 -7.14 8.36
CA THR A 59 1.56 -7.45 7.05
C THR A 59 2.61 -7.26 5.96
N GLU A 60 2.62 -8.16 4.99
CA GLU A 60 3.37 -8.02 3.73
C GLU A 60 2.77 -6.93 2.84
N VAL A 61 3.59 -5.95 2.48
CA VAL A 61 3.23 -4.86 1.57
C VAL A 61 4.27 -4.77 0.47
N ASP A 62 3.84 -5.15 -0.74
CA ASP A 62 4.73 -5.09 -1.90
C ASP A 62 4.69 -3.70 -2.53
N VAL A 63 5.87 -3.18 -2.88
CA VAL A 63 6.02 -1.93 -3.63
C VAL A 63 6.58 -2.22 -5.01
N ILE A 64 5.82 -1.84 -6.03
CA ILE A 64 6.22 -2.00 -7.43
C ILE A 64 6.55 -0.64 -8.04
N PHE A 65 7.58 -0.61 -8.86
CA PHE A 65 7.96 0.57 -9.63
C PHE A 65 8.57 0.11 -10.97
N TYR A 66 8.60 1.01 -11.94
CA TYR A 66 9.26 0.78 -13.21
C TYR A 66 10.58 1.56 -13.23
N ASP A 67 11.62 0.93 -13.76
CA ASP A 67 12.92 1.57 -13.96
C ASP A 67 13.50 1.21 -15.34
N GLU A 68 13.55 2.21 -16.21
CA GLU A 68 14.14 2.10 -17.55
C GLU A 68 15.68 2.07 -17.53
N ASN A 69 16.30 2.62 -16.47
CA ASN A 69 17.75 2.85 -16.41
C ASN A 69 18.53 1.64 -15.87
N LYS A 70 17.86 0.52 -15.57
CA LYS A 70 18.45 -0.73 -15.05
C LYS A 70 19.21 -0.56 -13.72
N GLN A 71 18.79 0.41 -12.91
CA GLN A 71 19.22 0.67 -11.54
C GLN A 71 18.23 0.12 -10.50
N ALA A 72 17.25 -0.69 -10.90
CA ALA A 72 16.17 -1.21 -10.06
C ALA A 72 16.64 -1.68 -8.67
N ARG A 73 17.74 -2.42 -8.59
CA ARG A 73 18.27 -2.92 -7.31
C ARG A 73 18.69 -1.81 -6.32
N ALA A 74 19.25 -0.71 -6.81
CA ALA A 74 19.65 0.41 -5.95
C ALA A 74 18.41 1.18 -5.46
N ILE A 75 17.43 1.37 -6.34
CA ILE A 75 16.15 2.01 -6.02
C ILE A 75 15.36 1.17 -5.01
N GLU A 76 15.28 -0.14 -5.24
CA GLU A 76 14.63 -1.12 -4.36
C GLU A 76 15.23 -1.08 -2.96
N GLN A 77 16.57 -1.13 -2.86
CA GLN A 77 17.25 -1.08 -1.57
C GLN A 77 16.98 0.25 -0.85
N GLN A 78 17.10 1.38 -1.55
CA GLN A 78 16.85 2.71 -0.96
C GLN A 78 15.40 2.84 -0.48
N LEU A 79 14.42 2.45 -1.29
CA LEU A 79 13.01 2.50 -0.92
C LEU A 79 12.72 1.60 0.26
N THR A 80 13.24 0.37 0.25
CA THR A 80 13.04 -0.59 1.34
C THR A 80 13.59 -0.05 2.66
N ASP A 81 14.79 0.52 2.66
CA ASP A 81 15.41 1.07 3.87
C ASP A 81 14.60 2.27 4.39
N GLN A 82 14.23 3.20 3.51
CA GLN A 82 13.43 4.37 3.88
C GLN A 82 12.06 3.95 4.43
N LEU A 83 11.38 3.00 3.80
CA LEU A 83 10.07 2.54 4.23
C LEU A 83 10.14 1.81 5.58
N LYS A 84 11.20 1.02 5.83
CA LYS A 84 11.46 0.40 7.13
C LYS A 84 11.67 1.42 8.24
N ASP A 85 12.36 2.52 7.94
CA ASP A 85 12.56 3.60 8.93
C ASP A 85 11.24 4.28 9.33
N TYR A 86 10.33 4.51 8.37
CA TYR A 86 9.02 5.12 8.66
C TYR A 86 8.00 4.14 9.24
N PHE A 87 8.09 2.87 8.87
CA PHE A 87 7.10 1.84 9.18
C PHE A 87 7.82 0.52 9.54
N PRO A 88 8.42 0.44 10.74
CA PRO A 88 9.26 -0.69 11.13
C PRO A 88 8.49 -1.99 11.30
N ASP A 89 7.18 -1.91 11.57
CA ASP A 89 6.33 -3.08 11.79
C ASP A 89 5.75 -3.66 10.49
N ILE A 90 5.99 -3.05 9.32
CA ILE A 90 5.51 -3.57 8.03
C ILE A 90 6.57 -4.49 7.40
N CYS A 91 6.13 -5.60 6.81
CA CYS A 91 6.97 -6.50 6.05
C CYS A 91 7.05 -6.00 4.59
N TRP A 92 8.13 -5.30 4.23
CA TRP A 92 8.32 -4.72 2.90
C TRP A 92 8.90 -5.74 1.91
N MET A 93 8.28 -5.82 0.72
CA MET A 93 8.73 -6.65 -0.41
C MET A 93 8.75 -5.87 -1.72
#